data_AF-A0A9P6ALE1-F1
#
_entry.id   AF-A0A9P6ALE1-F1
#
_cell.length_a   1.000
_cell.length_b   1.000
_cell.length_c   1.000
_cell.angle_alpha   90.00
_cell.angle_beta   90.00
_cell.angle_gamma   90.00
#
_symmetry.space_group_name_H-M   'P 1'
#
loop_
_entity.id
_entity.type
_entity.pdbx_description
1 polymer ?
#
loop_
_entity_poly.entity_id
_entity_poly.type
_entity_poly.pdbx_seq_one_letter_code
_entity_poly.pdbx_strand_id
1 'polypeptide(L)'
;LIQIKELIGRGNGVQPAVIDRLHGVAALAESFTRARQKSKKIFPEFADALDREGVNLWNQSIFIKDDQEKRSLVAALRHAGFRLIEAGIESNPPLECMSPKSLFIYHY
;
A
#
# COMPACT_ATOMS: atom_id res chain seq x y z
N LEU A 1 -11.00 5.40 -5.94
CA LEU A 1 -10.93 4.29 -4.96
C LEU A 1 -12.04 4.42 -3.93
N ILE A 2 -12.36 3.34 -3.20
CA ILE A 2 -13.47 3.21 -2.25
C ILE A 2 -13.44 4.35 -1.23
N GLN A 3 -14.52 5.12 -1.11
CA GLN A 3 -14.68 6.11 -0.05
C GLN A 3 -15.05 5.39 1.26
N ILE A 4 -14.05 5.01 2.04
CA ILE A 4 -14.23 4.26 3.29
C ILE A 4 -14.96 5.09 4.35
N LYS A 5 -14.84 6.43 4.28
CA LYS A 5 -15.59 7.36 5.14
C LYS A 5 -17.11 7.15 5.06
N GLU A 6 -17.65 6.90 3.86
CA GLU A 6 -19.08 6.65 3.65
C GLU A 6 -19.54 5.30 4.22
N LEU A 7 -18.63 4.32 4.28
CA LEU A 7 -18.92 2.96 4.76
C LEU A 7 -18.88 2.86 6.29
N ILE A 8 -18.06 3.67 6.95
CA ILE A 8 -17.96 3.73 8.42
C ILE A 8 -19.03 4.66 9.02
N GLY A 9 -19.44 5.71 8.30
CA GLY A 9 -20.38 6.72 8.81
C GLY A 9 -21.85 6.28 8.92
N ARG A 10 -22.27 5.21 8.24
CA ARG A 10 -23.69 4.81 8.13
C ARG A 10 -24.26 3.97 9.29
N GLY A 11 -23.52 3.73 10.37
CA GLY A 11 -24.07 3.10 11.58
C GLY A 11 -24.44 1.61 11.48
N ASN A 12 -24.24 0.99 10.33
CA ASN A 12 -24.33 -0.46 10.17
C ASN A 12 -22.91 -1.02 10.26
N GLY A 13 -22.69 -2.08 11.05
CA GLY A 13 -21.38 -2.66 11.36
C GLY A 13 -20.50 -2.97 10.13
N VAL A 14 -19.30 -3.48 10.37
CA VAL A 14 -18.34 -3.79 9.31
C VAL A 14 -19.00 -4.63 8.22
N GLN A 15 -19.16 -4.02 7.04
CA GLN A 15 -19.81 -4.68 5.91
C GLN A 15 -18.84 -5.72 5.32
N PRO A 16 -19.18 -7.02 5.34
CA PRO A 16 -18.32 -8.07 4.79
C PRO A 16 -17.92 -7.79 3.33
N ALA A 17 -18.83 -7.21 2.55
CA ALA A 17 -18.59 -6.79 1.17
C ALA A 17 -17.42 -5.80 1.01
N VAL A 18 -17.11 -4.99 2.02
CA VAL A 18 -15.97 -4.06 2.00
C VAL A 18 -14.67 -4.82 2.23
N ILE A 19 -14.66 -5.76 3.17
CA ILE A 19 -13.52 -6.66 3.42
C ILE A 19 -13.22 -7.47 2.16
N ASP A 20 -14.23 -8.05 1.52
CA ASP A 20 -14.06 -8.83 0.28
C ASP A 20 -13.46 -7.99 -0.84
N ARG A 21 -13.91 -6.73 -0.99
CA ARG A 21 -13.32 -5.80 -1.95
C ARG A 21 -11.86 -5.47 -1.63
N LEU A 22 -11.52 -5.29 -0.35
CA LEU A 22 -10.12 -5.05 0.07
C LEU A 22 -9.23 -6.27 -0.22
N HIS A 23 -9.74 -7.48 0.01
CA HIS A 23 -9.04 -8.70 -0.41
C HIS A 23 -8.87 -8.79 -1.93
N GLY A 24 -9.89 -8.41 -2.70
CA GLY A 24 -9.78 -8.33 -4.16
C GLY A 24 -8.71 -7.35 -4.63
N VAL A 25 -8.62 -6.17 -4.00
CA VAL A 25 -7.55 -5.19 -4.26
C VAL A 25 -6.18 -5.77 -3.93
N ALA A 26 -6.04 -6.42 -2.78
CA ALA A 26 -4.79 -7.06 -2.36
C ALA A 26 -4.32 -8.13 -3.36
N ALA A 27 -5.23 -9.00 -3.80
CA ALA A 27 -4.95 -10.04 -4.80
C ALA A 27 -4.56 -9.46 -6.17
N LEU A 28 -5.24 -8.39 -6.60
CA LEU A 28 -4.89 -7.71 -7.85
C LEU A 28 -3.49 -7.07 -7.76
N ALA A 29 -3.20 -6.37 -6.67
CA ALA A 29 -1.87 -5.79 -6.43
C ALA A 29 -0.77 -6.87 -6.40
N GLU A 30 -1.05 -8.03 -5.80
CA GLU A 30 -0.15 -9.18 -5.86
C GLU A 30 0.10 -9.70 -7.27
N SER A 31 -0.95 -9.80 -8.09
CA SER A 31 -0.80 -10.20 -9.48
C SER A 31 0.09 -9.22 -10.26
N PHE A 32 0.00 -7.91 -9.97
CA PHE A 32 0.86 -6.90 -10.56
C PHE A 32 2.32 -7.05 -10.12
N THR A 33 2.59 -7.24 -8.83
CA THR A 33 3.94 -7.50 -8.33
C THR A 33 4.57 -8.70 -9.04
N ARG A 34 3.83 -9.81 -9.18
CA ARG A 34 4.30 -11.02 -9.87
C ARG A 34 4.50 -10.80 -11.37
N ALA A 35 3.57 -10.11 -12.04
CA ALA A 35 3.68 -9.81 -13.46
C ALA A 35 4.89 -8.93 -13.77
N ARG A 36 5.18 -7.98 -12.87
CA ARG A 36 6.32 -7.09 -12.97
C ARG A 36 7.67 -7.77 -12.75
N GLN A 37 7.76 -8.72 -11.82
CA GLN A 37 8.97 -9.54 -11.70
C GLN A 37 9.31 -10.28 -13.01
N LYS A 38 8.30 -10.58 -13.82
CA LYS A 38 8.46 -11.21 -15.14
C LYS A 38 8.65 -10.19 -16.28
N SER A 39 8.14 -8.97 -16.14
CA SER A 39 8.18 -7.90 -17.14
C SER A 39 9.12 -6.79 -16.70
N LYS A 40 10.23 -6.59 -17.42
CA LYS A 40 11.17 -5.46 -17.17
C LYS A 40 10.57 -4.07 -17.46
N LYS A 41 9.30 -3.99 -17.91
CA LYS A 41 8.60 -2.72 -18.10
C LYS A 41 7.83 -2.34 -16.85
N ILE A 42 8.18 -1.20 -16.29
CA ILE A 42 7.43 -0.51 -15.24
C ILE A 42 6.91 0.76 -15.86
N PHE A 43 5.65 1.09 -15.60
CA PHE A 43 5.10 2.42 -15.87
C PHE A 43 5.23 3.21 -14.56
N PRO A 44 6.21 4.13 -14.44
CA PRO A 44 6.50 4.80 -13.16
C PRO A 44 5.27 5.48 -12.57
N GLU A 45 4.46 6.14 -13.41
CA GLU A 45 3.20 6.78 -12.99
C GLU A 45 2.21 5.81 -12.36
N PHE A 46 2.16 4.57 -12.85
CA PHE A 46 1.30 3.53 -12.29
C PHE A 46 1.84 3.03 -10.95
N ALA A 47 3.15 2.85 -10.84
CA ALA A 47 3.80 2.44 -9.58
C ALA A 47 3.60 3.49 -8.48
N ASP A 48 3.77 4.78 -8.80
CA ASP A 48 3.51 5.90 -7.90
C ASP A 48 2.04 5.97 -7.46
N ALA A 49 1.11 5.70 -8.39
CA ALA A 49 -0.32 5.69 -8.06
C ALA A 49 -0.68 4.55 -7.09
N LEU A 50 -0.09 3.36 -7.28
CA LEU A 50 -0.29 2.23 -6.38
C LEU A 50 0.29 2.52 -4.99
N ASP A 51 1.51 3.07 -4.90
CA ASP A 51 2.13 3.44 -3.64
C ASP A 51 1.27 4.45 -2.85
N ARG A 52 0.87 5.55 -3.50
CA ARG A 52 0.02 6.58 -2.89
C ARG A 52 -1.27 6.01 -2.33
N GLU A 53 -1.93 5.14 -3.10
CA GLU A 53 -3.17 4.55 -2.63
C GLU A 53 -2.98 3.50 -1.53
N GLY A 54 -1.87 2.77 -1.56
CA GLY A 54 -1.51 1.87 -0.49
C GLY A 54 -1.27 2.60 0.84
N VAL A 55 -0.53 3.72 0.80
CA VAL A 55 -0.31 4.61 1.95
C VAL A 55 -1.65 5.20 2.43
N ASN A 56 -2.52 5.61 1.52
CA ASN A 56 -3.84 6.14 1.86
C ASN A 56 -4.69 5.10 2.62
N LEU A 57 -4.77 3.85 2.14
CA LEU A 57 -5.49 2.77 2.84
C LEU A 57 -4.87 2.46 4.20
N TRP A 58 -3.54 2.44 4.29
CA TRP A 58 -2.84 2.23 5.55
C TRP A 58 -3.18 3.32 6.57
N ASN A 59 -3.11 4.58 6.17
CA ASN A 59 -3.46 5.72 7.02
C ASN A 59 -4.93 5.69 7.45
N GLN A 60 -5.84 5.32 6.55
CA GLN A 60 -7.25 5.16 6.90
C GLN A 60 -7.48 4.10 7.99
N SER A 61 -6.67 3.03 8.02
CA SER A 61 -6.75 2.02 9.07
C SER A 61 -6.45 2.57 10.48
N ILE A 62 -5.66 3.65 10.59
CA ILE A 62 -5.24 4.25 11.86
C ILE A 62 -6.39 5.02 12.52
N PHE A 63 -7.32 5.56 11.72
CA PHE A 63 -8.46 6.31 12.23
C PHE A 63 -9.62 5.43 12.70
N ILE A 64 -9.52 4.12 12.50
CA ILE A 64 -10.51 3.16 12.99
C ILE A 64 -10.17 2.81 14.44
N LYS A 65 -11.10 3.12 15.35
CA LYS A 65 -10.96 2.74 16.77
C LYS A 65 -10.81 1.22 16.91
N ASP A 66 -9.94 0.78 17.83
CA ASP A 66 -9.82 -0.64 18.17
C ASP A 66 -11.13 -1.11 18.79
N ASP A 67 -11.85 -1.90 18.02
CA ASP A 67 -13.15 -2.47 18.31
C ASP A 67 -13.13 -3.87 17.71
N GLN A 68 -13.56 -4.87 18.49
CA GLN A 68 -13.52 -6.28 18.09
C GLN A 68 -14.22 -6.51 16.74
N GLU A 69 -15.32 -5.79 16.49
CA GLU A 69 -16.06 -5.88 15.24
C GLU A 69 -15.30 -5.26 14.04
N LYS A 70 -14.39 -4.32 14.31
CA LYS A 70 -13.63 -3.55 13.31
C LYS A 70 -12.24 -4.08 13.03
N ARG A 71 -11.73 -5.01 13.84
CA ARG A 71 -10.40 -5.62 13.66
C ARG A 71 -10.22 -6.25 12.27
N SER A 72 -11.22 -6.98 11.78
CA SER A 72 -11.17 -7.59 10.45
C SER A 72 -11.07 -6.54 9.34
N LEU A 73 -11.77 -5.41 9.48
CA LEU A 73 -11.67 -4.29 8.53
C LEU A 73 -10.29 -3.63 8.57
N VAL A 74 -9.77 -3.38 9.77
CA VAL A 74 -8.42 -2.81 9.96
C VAL A 74 -7.35 -3.73 9.36
N ALA A 75 -7.46 -5.04 9.59
CA ALA A 75 -6.56 -6.03 9.01
C ALA A 75 -6.63 -6.05 7.48
N ALA A 76 -7.84 -6.07 6.91
CA ALA A 76 -8.05 -6.02 5.47
C ALA A 76 -7.50 -4.73 4.84
N LEU A 77 -7.66 -3.58 5.52
CA LEU A 77 -7.12 -2.29 5.07
C LEU A 77 -5.60 -2.27 5.04
N ARG A 78 -4.98 -2.70 6.13
CA ARG A 78 -3.52 -2.77 6.23
C ARG A 78 -2.94 -3.75 5.21
N HIS A 79 -3.60 -4.89 5.03
CA HIS A 79 -3.18 -5.88 4.05
C HIS A 79 -3.28 -5.34 2.62
N ALA A 80 -4.42 -4.77 2.22
CA ALA A 80 -4.58 -4.16 0.90
C ALA A 80 -3.58 -3.01 0.68
N GLY A 81 -3.41 -2.15 1.69
CA GLY A 81 -2.45 -1.04 1.65
C GLY A 81 -1.02 -1.52 1.43
N PHE A 82 -0.60 -2.54 2.19
CA PHE A 82 0.71 -3.17 2.03
C PHE A 82 0.95 -3.73 0.63
N ARG A 83 -0.02 -4.48 0.08
CA ARG A 83 0.14 -5.08 -1.26
C ARG A 83 0.26 -4.02 -2.35
N LEU A 84 -0.47 -2.91 -2.22
CA LEU A 84 -0.39 -1.78 -3.16
C LEU A 84 0.97 -1.07 -3.09
N ILE A 85 1.47 -0.78 -1.88
CA ILE A 85 2.82 -0.22 -1.68
C ILE A 85 3.87 -1.15 -2.31
N GLU A 86 3.82 -2.44 -1.99
CA GLU A 86 4.78 -3.41 -2.54
C GLU A 86 4.74 -3.46 -4.08
N ALA A 87 3.55 -3.37 -4.67
CA ALA A 87 3.40 -3.32 -6.12
C ALA A 87 4.00 -2.04 -6.74
N GLY A 88 4.03 -0.93 -5.98
CA GLY A 88 4.61 0.37 -6.36
C GLY A 88 6.13 0.50 -6.16
N ILE A 89 6.78 -0.30 -5.31
CA ILE A 89 8.22 -0.16 -5.01
C ILE A 89 9.10 -0.55 -6.20
N GLU A 90 10.08 0.27 -6.60
CA GLU A 90 11.01 -0.08 -7.69
C GLU A 90 11.79 -1.38 -7.42
N SER A 91 11.76 -2.38 -8.33
CA SER A 91 12.42 -3.68 -8.14
C SER A 91 13.95 -3.58 -8.22
N ASN A 92 14.47 -2.44 -8.69
CA ASN A 92 15.89 -2.16 -8.77
C ASN A 92 16.09 -0.65 -8.61
N PRO A 93 16.23 -0.13 -7.38
CA PRO A 93 16.56 1.27 -7.22
C PRO A 93 17.89 1.53 -7.95
N PRO A 94 17.98 2.54 -8.83
CA PRO A 94 19.26 2.85 -9.47
C PRO A 94 20.30 3.06 -8.35
N LEU A 95 21.45 2.38 -8.49
CA LEU A 95 22.57 2.40 -7.54
C LEU A 95 23.16 3.81 -7.30
N GLU A 96 22.59 4.85 -7.91
CA GLU A 96 22.98 6.25 -7.75
C GLU A 96 22.62 6.85 -6.37
N CYS A 97 21.89 6.13 -5.51
CA CYS A 97 21.59 6.60 -4.14
C CYS A 97 22.78 6.48 -3.16
N MET A 98 23.96 6.07 -3.62
CA MET A 98 25.21 6.17 -2.86
C MET A 98 26.29 6.85 -3.69
N SER A 99 26.19 8.18 -3.86
CA SER A 99 27.41 8.95 -4.15
C SER A 99 28.29 8.93 -2.88
N PRO A 100 29.56 8.50 -2.94
CA PRO A 100 30.47 8.48 -1.80
C PRO A 100 30.99 9.90 -1.48
N LYS A 101 30.09 10.86 -1.28
CA LYS A 101 30.45 12.23 -0.88
C LYS A 101 30.51 12.43 0.64
N SER A 102 30.37 11.38 1.45
CA SER A 102 30.68 11.45 2.89
C SER A 102 32.08 10.93 3.23
N LEU A 103 32.93 10.60 2.25
CA LEU A 103 34.31 10.15 2.48
C LEU A 103 35.32 11.31 2.43
N PHE A 104 34.94 12.51 2.87
CA PHE A 104 35.88 13.58 3.18
C PHE A 104 35.29 14.37 4.34
N ILE A 105 35.80 14.09 5.53
CA ILE A 105 36.14 15.01 6.64
C ILE A 105 36.50 14.08 7.79
N TYR A 106 37.79 13.85 8.01
CA TYR A 106 38.47 13.78 9.30
C TYR A 106 39.96 13.49 9.02
N HIS A 107 40.67 14.54 8.62
CA HIS A 107 42.09 14.65 8.91
C HIS A 107 42.24 15.84 9.87
N TYR A 108 42.37 15.52 11.15
CA TYR A 108 43.08 16.34 12.13
C TYR A 108 44.27 15.52 12.61
#